data_AF-A0A0F9BQ45-F1
#
_entry.id   AF-A0A0F9BQ45-F1
#
_cell.length_a   1.000
_cell.length_b   1.000
_cell.length_c   1.000
_cell.angle_alpha   90.00
_cell.angle_beta   90.00
_cell.angle_gamma   90.00
#
_symmetry.space_group_name_H-M   'P 1'
#
loop_
_entity.id
_entity.type
_entity.pdbx_description
1 polymer ?
#
loop_
_entity_poly.entity_id
_entity_poly.type
_entity_poly.pdbx_seq_one_letter_code
_entity_poly.pdbx_strand_id
1 'polypeptide(L)'
;MPPSARVRVTAKAKQGPCDQCPDDILKGERHVTVIQTFGKSKAGKTKYKAVKVHFTCLAKWLICEDLRYSTRKKEKGGRPEGSGLQLPDSDKKERRHLVRTRARLMRLVMATEDEELITVLGERIGFVQQQIVALGGPLNENLMHRSPELRKAISAKLRRVGRHA
;
A
#
# COMPACT_ATOMS: atom_id res chain seq x y z
N MET A 1 6.53 5.37 8.25
CA MET A 1 6.90 6.76 8.58
C MET A 1 6.81 7.60 7.32
N PRO A 2 6.12 8.74 7.32
CA PRO A 2 6.19 9.68 6.21
C PRO A 2 7.65 10.14 6.03
N PRO A 3 8.13 10.35 4.78
CA PRO A 3 9.47 10.85 4.56
C PRO A 3 9.60 12.25 5.19
N SER A 4 10.66 12.48 5.96
CA SER A 4 10.97 13.84 6.43
C SER A 4 11.68 14.59 5.30
N ALA A 5 11.24 15.82 5.04
CA ALA A 5 11.84 16.68 4.03
C ALA A 5 12.53 17.86 4.73
N ARG A 6 13.79 18.12 4.35
CA ARG A 6 14.51 19.34 4.69
C ARG A 6 14.66 20.18 3.43
N VAL A 7 14.21 21.41 3.48
CA VAL A 7 14.28 22.36 2.37
C VAL A 7 15.41 23.36 2.63
N ARG A 8 16.32 23.53 1.67
CA ARG A 8 17.39 24.52 1.74
C ARG A 8 17.34 25.42 0.51
N VAL A 9 17.23 26.72 0.73
CA VAL A 9 17.36 27.73 -0.33
C VAL A 9 18.85 28.03 -0.52
N THR A 10 19.31 27.97 -1.77
CA THR A 10 20.70 28.26 -2.14
C THR A 10 20.72 29.47 -3.06
N ALA A 11 21.39 30.54 -2.61
CA ALA A 11 21.34 31.84 -3.27
C ALA A 11 22.27 31.98 -4.49
N LYS A 12 23.28 31.12 -4.63
CA LYS A 12 24.23 31.13 -5.74
C LYS A 12 24.43 29.71 -6.27
N ALA A 13 23.67 29.34 -7.30
CA ALA A 13 23.78 28.05 -7.95
C ALA A 13 24.95 28.02 -8.94
N LYS A 14 25.62 26.86 -9.03
CA LYS A 14 26.26 26.45 -10.28
C LYS A 14 25.14 26.03 -11.24
N GLN A 15 25.32 26.27 -12.54
CA GLN A 15 24.34 25.82 -13.53
C GLN A 15 24.11 24.30 -13.42
N GLY A 16 22.87 23.88 -13.58
CA GLY A 16 22.52 22.46 -13.62
C GLY A 16 21.03 22.22 -13.77
N PRO A 17 20.61 20.96 -13.96
CA PRO A 17 19.23 20.64 -14.30
C PRO A 17 18.28 20.82 -13.12
N CYS A 18 17.04 21.21 -13.44
CA CYS A 18 15.91 21.11 -12.53
C CYS A 18 15.30 19.71 -12.60
N ASP A 19 15.02 19.10 -11.45
CA ASP A 19 14.39 17.78 -11.37
C ASP A 19 12.86 17.80 -11.61
N GLN A 20 12.26 18.98 -11.85
CA GLN A 20 10.81 19.17 -11.92
C GLN A 20 10.30 19.73 -13.26
N CYS A 21 11.16 20.40 -14.03
CA CYS A 21 10.86 20.95 -15.35
C CYS A 21 12.03 20.64 -16.30
N PRO A 22 11.87 20.81 -17.62
CA PRO A 22 12.93 20.51 -18.58
C PRO A 22 14.07 21.55 -18.58
N ASP A 23 13.87 22.71 -17.93
CA ASP A 23 14.82 23.82 -17.97
C ASP A 23 15.94 23.66 -16.93
N ASP A 24 17.11 24.22 -17.25
CA ASP A 24 18.22 24.32 -16.31
C ASP A 24 18.02 25.48 -15.32
N ILE A 25 18.57 25.31 -14.11
CA ILE A 25 18.80 26.38 -13.16
C ILE A 25 20.06 27.12 -13.60
N LEU A 26 19.94 28.41 -13.89
CA LEU A 26 21.05 29.19 -14.42
C LEU A 26 22.07 29.57 -13.34
N LYS A 27 23.30 29.86 -13.76
CA LYS A 27 24.36 30.30 -12.84
C LYS A 27 23.97 31.61 -12.17
N GLY A 28 24.05 31.66 -10.84
CA GLY A 28 23.68 32.83 -10.04
C GLY A 28 22.17 32.93 -9.74
N GLU A 29 21.34 32.05 -10.28
CA GLU A 29 19.93 31.95 -9.92
C GLU A 29 19.75 31.32 -8.53
N ARG A 30 18.69 31.72 -7.82
CA ARG A 30 18.30 31.09 -6.56
C ARG A 30 17.57 29.78 -6.85
N HIS A 31 17.94 28.71 -6.18
CA HIS A 31 17.26 27.43 -6.28
C HIS A 31 17.03 26.79 -4.92
N VAL A 32 16.20 25.76 -4.92
CA VAL A 32 15.84 25.01 -3.72
C VAL A 32 16.39 23.59 -3.86
N THR A 33 17.12 23.16 -2.82
CA THR A 33 17.47 21.75 -2.66
C THR A 33 16.56 21.14 -1.61
N VAL A 34 15.79 20.12 -2.00
CA VAL A 34 14.96 19.33 -1.10
C VAL A 34 15.67 18.02 -0.79
N ILE A 35 15.91 17.75 0.49
CA ILE A 35 16.50 16.49 0.97
C ILE A 35 15.40 15.69 1.63
N GLN A 36 15.00 14.58 1.00
CA GLN A 36 14.02 13.64 1.52
C GLN A 36 14.73 12.47 2.21
N THR A 37 14.31 12.14 3.43
CA THR A 37 14.84 10.99 4.18
C THR A 37 13.82 9.85 4.21
N PHE A 38 14.24 8.64 3.81
CA PHE A 38 13.39 7.45 3.69
C PHE A 38 13.61 6.42 4.81
N GLY A 39 14.31 6.81 5.88
CA GLY A 39 14.69 5.93 6.98
C GLY A 39 16.05 5.25 6.76
N LYS A 40 16.32 4.19 7.54
CA LYS A 40 17.61 3.49 7.53
C LYS A 40 17.57 2.26 6.62
N SER A 41 18.70 1.95 5.99
CA SER A 41 18.93 0.69 5.29
C SER A 41 19.12 -0.47 6.29
N LYS A 42 19.13 -1.72 5.80
CA LYS A 42 19.44 -2.90 6.63
C LYS A 42 20.81 -2.79 7.31
N ALA A 43 21.75 -2.07 6.69
CA ALA A 43 23.08 -1.79 7.22
C ALA A 43 23.13 -0.52 8.10
N GLY A 44 21.98 0.02 8.53
CA GLY A 44 21.90 1.19 9.41
C GLY A 44 22.11 2.56 8.75
N LYS A 45 22.64 2.62 7.52
CA LYS A 45 22.87 3.89 6.79
C LYS A 45 21.54 4.58 6.43
N THR A 46 21.43 5.88 6.70
CA THR A 46 20.28 6.71 6.33
C THR A 46 20.14 6.80 4.81
N LYS A 47 18.99 6.42 4.27
CA LYS A 47 18.67 6.59 2.86
C LYS A 47 18.05 7.97 2.65
N TYR A 48 18.65 8.76 1.80
CA TYR A 48 18.12 10.06 1.42
C TYR A 48 18.15 10.26 -0.10
N LYS A 49 17.28 11.13 -0.60
CA LYS A 49 17.29 11.65 -1.97
C LYS A 49 17.41 13.16 -1.90
N ALA A 50 18.38 13.72 -2.60
CA ALA A 50 18.46 15.16 -2.81
C ALA A 50 17.87 15.49 -4.17
N VAL A 51 17.04 16.53 -4.22
CA VAL A 51 16.37 17.01 -5.43
C VAL A 51 16.63 18.51 -5.55
N LYS A 52 17.02 18.97 -6.73
CA LYS A 52 17.22 20.38 -7.04
C LYS A 52 16.09 20.88 -7.93
N VAL A 53 15.46 21.97 -7.52
CA VAL A 53 14.37 22.58 -8.28
C VAL A 53 14.54 24.10 -8.30
N HIS A 54 14.06 24.75 -9.36
CA HIS A 54 13.89 26.21 -9.33
C HIS A 54 13.05 26.61 -8.13
N PHE A 55 13.26 27.83 -7.65
CA PHE A 55 12.47 28.35 -6.54
C PHE A 55 10.96 28.33 -6.83
N THR A 56 10.57 28.65 -8.07
CA THR A 56 9.18 28.59 -8.57
C THR A 56 8.66 27.16 -8.73
N CYS A 57 9.54 26.20 -9.04
CA CYS A 57 9.17 24.80 -9.23
C CYS A 57 8.91 24.05 -7.91
N LEU A 58 9.28 24.62 -6.75
CA LEU A 58 9.12 23.97 -5.45
C LEU A 58 7.66 23.60 -5.16
N ALA A 59 6.71 24.50 -5.42
CA ALA A 59 5.30 24.24 -5.16
C ALA A 59 4.76 23.07 -5.98
N LYS A 60 5.08 23.04 -7.28
CA LYS A 60 4.74 21.93 -8.18
C LYS A 60 5.35 20.62 -7.71
N TRP A 61 6.62 20.66 -7.28
CA TRP A 61 7.31 19.49 -6.75
C TRP A 61 6.62 18.95 -5.49
N LEU A 62 6.24 19.81 -4.54
CA LEU A 62 5.55 19.42 -3.30
C LEU A 62 4.22 18.71 -3.60
N ILE A 63 3.42 19.26 -4.52
CA ILE A 63 2.14 18.66 -4.93
C ILE A 63 2.38 17.31 -5.60
N CYS A 64 3.30 17.23 -6.57
CA CYS A 64 3.61 15.97 -7.25
C CYS A 64 4.10 14.89 -6.27
N GLU A 65 4.90 15.27 -5.28
CA GLU A 65 5.43 14.33 -4.30
C GLU A 65 4.39 13.86 -3.29
N ASP A 66 3.48 14.74 -2.86
CA ASP A 66 2.33 14.35 -2.02
C ASP A 66 1.39 13.40 -2.77
N LEU A 67 1.08 13.71 -4.04
CA LEU A 67 0.32 12.81 -4.90
C LEU A 67 1.02 11.45 -5.03
N ARG A 68 2.33 11.42 -5.33
CA ARG A 68 3.12 10.17 -5.38
C ARG A 68 3.14 9.44 -4.03
N TYR A 69 3.21 10.16 -2.91
CA TYR A 69 3.16 9.55 -1.59
C TYR A 69 1.78 8.93 -1.34
N SER A 70 0.71 9.63 -1.67
CA SER A 70 -0.67 9.15 -1.52
C SER A 70 -0.95 7.93 -2.41
N THR A 71 -0.49 7.92 -3.67
CA THR A 71 -0.61 6.75 -4.55
C THR A 71 0.22 5.59 -4.02
N ARG A 72 1.49 5.81 -3.69
CA ARG A 72 2.32 4.77 -3.06
C ARG A 72 1.72 4.26 -1.75
N LYS A 73 1.07 5.10 -0.93
CA LYS A 73 0.42 4.69 0.32
C LYS A 73 -0.82 3.83 0.03
N LYS A 74 -1.64 4.22 -0.95
CA LYS A 74 -2.81 3.45 -1.41
C LYS A 74 -2.40 2.11 -2.02
N GLU A 75 -1.43 2.12 -2.93
CA GLU A 75 -0.93 0.95 -3.65
C GLU A 75 -0.12 0.00 -2.77
N LYS A 76 0.80 0.52 -1.94
CA LYS A 76 1.59 -0.31 -1.02
C LYS A 76 0.75 -0.89 0.11
N GLY A 77 -0.51 -0.47 0.25
CA GLY A 77 -1.51 -1.07 1.13
C GLY A 77 -0.85 -1.48 2.44
N GLY A 78 -0.31 -0.51 3.19
CA GLY A 78 0.34 -0.81 4.46
C GLY A 78 -0.51 -1.78 5.27
N ARG A 79 0.11 -2.78 5.88
CA ARG A 79 -0.65 -3.75 6.68
C ARG A 79 -1.37 -2.94 7.79
N PRO A 80 -2.72 -2.98 7.88
CA PRO A 80 -3.47 -2.12 8.80
C PRO A 80 -3.01 -2.31 10.24
N GLU A 81 -3.24 -1.34 11.11
CA GLU A 81 -2.90 -1.51 12.53
C GLU A 81 -3.60 -2.76 13.10
N GLY A 82 -2.89 -3.52 13.95
CA GLY A 82 -3.35 -4.83 14.44
C GLY A 82 -3.12 -6.01 13.49
N SER A 83 -2.65 -5.79 12.26
CA SER A 83 -2.51 -6.85 11.26
C SER A 83 -1.35 -7.82 11.53
N GLY A 84 -1.50 -8.79 12.44
CA GLY A 84 -0.69 -10.01 12.54
C GLY A 84 0.85 -9.89 12.65
N LEU A 85 1.43 -8.70 12.62
CA LEU A 85 2.87 -8.42 12.76
C LEU A 85 3.21 -8.14 14.22
N GLN A 86 2.27 -7.55 14.95
CA GLN A 86 2.34 -7.24 16.37
C GLN A 86 1.76 -8.36 17.26
N LEU A 87 1.33 -9.48 16.67
CA LEU A 87 0.80 -10.62 17.41
C LEU A 87 1.92 -11.48 18.02
N PRO A 88 1.64 -12.22 19.10
CA PRO A 88 2.52 -13.30 19.57
C PRO A 88 2.58 -14.42 18.51
N ASP A 89 3.63 -15.23 18.56
CA ASP A 89 3.92 -16.21 17.51
C ASP A 89 2.88 -17.34 17.41
N SER A 90 2.16 -17.65 18.50
CA SER A 90 0.99 -18.54 18.51
C SER A 90 -0.10 -18.02 17.58
N ASP A 91 -0.52 -16.78 17.80
CA ASP A 91 -1.66 -16.16 17.12
C ASP A 91 -1.28 -15.85 15.66
N LYS A 92 0.00 -15.60 15.38
CA LYS A 92 0.50 -15.52 14.00
C LYS A 92 0.30 -16.82 13.23
N LYS A 93 0.57 -17.98 13.85
CA LYS A 93 0.39 -19.30 13.21
C LYS A 93 -1.08 -19.57 12.95
N GLU A 94 -1.92 -19.33 13.95
CA GLU A 94 -3.38 -19.52 13.84
C GLU A 94 -3.98 -18.58 12.78
N ARG A 95 -3.65 -17.29 12.82
CA ARG A 95 -4.10 -16.33 11.82
C ARG A 95 -3.63 -16.72 10.41
N ARG A 96 -2.40 -17.23 10.26
CA ARG A 96 -1.90 -17.73 8.97
C ARG A 96 -2.71 -18.95 8.50
N HIS A 97 -3.05 -19.87 9.39
CA HIS A 97 -3.90 -21.02 9.09
C HIS A 97 -5.27 -20.55 8.58
N LEU A 98 -5.95 -19.67 9.32
CA LEU A 98 -7.26 -19.14 8.95
C LEU A 98 -7.26 -18.40 7.61
N VAL A 99 -6.24 -17.58 7.35
CA VAL A 99 -6.08 -16.90 6.05
C VAL A 99 -5.95 -17.91 4.90
N ARG A 100 -5.22 -19.00 5.10
CA ARG A 100 -5.09 -20.08 4.10
C ARG A 100 -6.41 -20.84 3.93
N THR A 101 -7.12 -21.11 5.02
CA THR A 101 -8.43 -21.76 5.01
C THR A 101 -9.45 -20.92 4.23
N ARG A 102 -9.53 -19.61 4.50
CA ARG A 102 -10.35 -18.67 3.74
C ARG A 102 -9.99 -18.67 2.25
N ALA A 103 -8.70 -18.70 1.92
CA ALA A 103 -8.25 -18.76 0.53
C ALA A 103 -8.66 -20.07 -0.17
N ARG A 104 -8.59 -21.21 0.53
CA ARG A 104 -9.05 -22.51 0.02
C ARG A 104 -10.55 -22.52 -0.23
N LEU A 105 -11.36 -22.08 0.72
CA LEU A 105 -12.83 -22.00 0.58
C LEU A 105 -13.23 -21.17 -0.64
N MET A 106 -12.55 -20.06 -0.87
CA MET A 106 -12.81 -19.19 -2.00
C MET A 106 -12.44 -19.81 -3.36
N ARG A 107 -11.45 -20.72 -3.41
CA ARG A 107 -11.18 -21.51 -4.61
C ARG A 107 -12.28 -22.55 -4.85
N LEU A 108 -12.83 -23.13 -3.79
CA LEU A 108 -13.95 -24.07 -3.89
C LEU A 108 -15.22 -23.37 -4.41
N VAL A 109 -15.51 -22.16 -3.94
CA VAL A 109 -16.61 -21.32 -4.47
C VAL A 109 -16.43 -21.07 -5.97
N MET A 110 -15.19 -20.84 -6.41
CA MET A 110 -14.91 -20.66 -7.84
C MET A 110 -15.10 -21.95 -8.64
N ALA A 111 -14.66 -23.09 -8.11
CA ALA A 111 -14.70 -24.38 -8.80
C ALA A 111 -16.09 -25.02 -8.84
N THR A 112 -17.01 -24.59 -7.98
CA THR A 112 -18.35 -25.18 -7.87
C THR A 112 -19.39 -24.29 -8.54
N GLU A 113 -20.37 -24.88 -9.21
CA GLU A 113 -21.56 -24.18 -9.76
C GLU A 113 -22.85 -24.47 -8.96
N ASP A 114 -22.81 -25.42 -8.02
CA ASP A 114 -23.91 -25.76 -7.11
C ASP A 114 -24.18 -24.62 -6.11
N GLU A 115 -25.37 -24.03 -6.20
CA GLU A 115 -25.80 -22.89 -5.41
C GLU A 115 -25.94 -23.20 -3.91
N GLU A 116 -26.38 -24.41 -3.55
CA GLU A 116 -26.49 -24.83 -2.15
C GLU A 116 -25.11 -24.93 -1.51
N LEU A 117 -24.17 -25.55 -2.23
CA LEU A 117 -22.79 -25.66 -1.77
C LEU A 117 -22.09 -24.30 -1.70
N ILE A 118 -22.34 -23.41 -2.67
CA ILE A 118 -21.81 -22.04 -2.65
C ILE A 118 -22.32 -21.29 -1.41
N THR A 119 -23.58 -21.48 -1.02
CA THR A 119 -24.17 -20.85 0.18
C THR A 119 -23.44 -21.30 1.45
N VAL A 120 -23.27 -22.60 1.63
CA VAL A 120 -22.54 -23.18 2.79
C VAL A 120 -21.09 -22.71 2.82
N LEU A 121 -20.42 -22.65 1.67
CA LEU A 121 -19.05 -22.15 1.57
C LEU A 121 -18.97 -20.66 1.90
N GLY A 122 -19.95 -19.86 1.48
CA GLY A 122 -20.06 -18.43 1.81
C GLY A 122 -20.18 -18.18 3.32
N GLU A 123 -21.01 -18.97 4.01
CA GLU A 123 -21.15 -18.89 5.47
C GLU A 123 -19.84 -19.24 6.18
N ARG A 124 -19.19 -20.32 5.77
CA ARG A 124 -17.88 -20.72 6.32
C ARG A 124 -16.82 -19.64 6.09
N ILE A 125 -16.84 -18.99 4.94
CA ILE A 125 -15.95 -17.85 4.66
C ILE A 125 -16.21 -16.70 5.63
N GLY A 126 -17.49 -16.36 5.89
CA GLY A 126 -17.88 -15.32 6.83
C GLY A 126 -17.41 -15.62 8.26
N PHE A 127 -17.60 -16.86 8.72
CA PHE A 127 -17.15 -17.31 10.03
C PHE A 127 -15.62 -17.25 10.18
N VAL A 128 -14.88 -17.74 9.19
CA VAL A 128 -13.41 -17.64 9.19
C VAL A 128 -12.95 -16.19 9.15
N GLN A 129 -13.65 -15.32 8.43
CA GLN A 129 -13.34 -13.89 8.40
C GLN A 129 -13.51 -13.25 9.79
N GLN A 130 -14.56 -13.57 10.53
CA GLN A 130 -14.77 -13.07 11.89
C GLN A 130 -13.62 -13.47 12.83
N GLN A 131 -13.17 -14.73 12.77
CA GLN A 131 -12.03 -15.20 13.57
C GLN A 131 -10.73 -14.48 13.22
N ILE A 132 -10.48 -14.23 11.92
CA ILE A 132 -9.29 -13.48 11.48
C ILE A 132 -9.30 -12.05 12.03
N VAL A 133 -10.47 -11.41 12.02
CA VAL A 133 -10.66 -10.05 12.55
C VAL A 133 -10.43 -10.04 14.06
N ALA A 134 -10.99 -11.01 14.79
CA ALA A 134 -10.83 -11.14 16.24
C ALA A 134 -9.36 -11.32 16.65
N LEU A 135 -8.59 -12.13 15.90
CA LEU A 135 -7.19 -12.43 16.23
C LEU A 135 -6.22 -11.31 15.91
N GLY A 136 -6.48 -10.48 14.90
CA GLY A 136 -5.47 -9.54 14.44
C GLY A 136 -5.95 -8.63 13.33
N GLY A 137 -7.16 -8.10 13.52
CA GLY A 137 -7.73 -7.06 12.68
C GLY A 137 -8.06 -7.48 11.24
N PRO A 138 -8.67 -6.56 10.49
CA PRO A 138 -9.13 -6.82 9.14
C PRO A 138 -7.98 -7.19 8.20
N LEU A 139 -8.30 -8.00 7.18
CA LEU A 139 -7.37 -8.30 6.11
C LEU A 139 -7.27 -7.10 5.17
N ASN A 140 -6.04 -6.77 4.76
CA ASN A 140 -5.85 -5.78 3.73
C ASN A 140 -6.21 -6.39 2.37
N GLU A 141 -7.31 -5.93 1.78
CA GLU A 141 -7.76 -6.40 0.48
C GLU A 141 -6.72 -6.19 -0.62
N ASN A 142 -5.91 -5.14 -0.57
CA ASN A 142 -4.88 -4.88 -1.58
C ASN A 142 -3.73 -5.90 -1.50
N LEU A 143 -3.41 -6.40 -0.30
CA LEU A 143 -2.37 -7.42 -0.08
C LEU A 143 -2.86 -8.86 -0.27
N MET A 144 -4.17 -9.07 -0.40
CA MET A 144 -4.80 -10.39 -0.52
C MET A 144 -4.68 -11.02 -1.91
N HIS A 145 -3.91 -10.41 -2.82
CA HIS A 145 -3.56 -10.88 -4.17
C HIS A 145 -4.56 -11.88 -4.77
N ARG A 146 -5.63 -11.30 -5.32
CA ARG A 146 -6.48 -11.92 -6.33
C ARG A 146 -6.49 -10.94 -7.48
N SER A 147 -6.44 -11.44 -8.72
CA SER A 147 -6.73 -10.59 -9.87
C SER A 147 -8.08 -9.89 -9.63
N PRO A 148 -8.24 -8.61 -10.02
CA PRO A 148 -9.50 -7.89 -9.87
C PRO A 148 -10.69 -8.67 -10.46
N GLU A 149 -10.44 -9.39 -11.54
CA GLU A 149 -11.39 -10.28 -12.23
C GLU A 149 -11.87 -11.43 -11.34
N LEU A 150 -10.96 -12.15 -10.68
CA LEU A 150 -11.32 -13.23 -9.76
C LEU A 150 -12.14 -12.73 -8.58
N ARG A 151 -11.89 -11.50 -8.10
CA ARG A 151 -12.72 -10.90 -7.05
C ARG A 151 -14.13 -10.66 -7.54
N LYS A 152 -14.28 -10.04 -8.71
CA LYS A 152 -15.58 -9.78 -9.33
C LYS A 152 -16.35 -11.08 -9.55
N ALA A 153 -15.70 -12.13 -10.04
CA ALA A 153 -16.33 -13.43 -10.27
C ALA A 153 -16.84 -14.08 -8.97
N ILE A 154 -16.01 -14.08 -7.91
CA ILE A 154 -16.41 -14.60 -6.60
C ILE A 154 -17.57 -13.79 -6.00
N SER A 155 -17.46 -12.47 -6.03
CA SER A 155 -18.52 -11.59 -5.53
C SER A 155 -19.82 -11.78 -6.32
N ALA A 156 -19.75 -12.02 -7.63
CA ALA A 156 -20.93 -12.31 -8.44
C ALA A 156 -21.57 -13.65 -8.04
N LYS A 157 -20.79 -14.72 -7.85
CA LYS A 157 -21.31 -16.02 -7.38
C LYS A 157 -21.96 -15.92 -6.00
N LEU A 158 -21.33 -15.23 -5.07
CA LEU A 158 -21.88 -15.03 -3.72
C LEU A 158 -23.17 -14.18 -3.74
N ARG A 159 -23.23 -13.17 -4.62
CA ARG A 159 -24.45 -12.35 -4.78
C ARG A 159 -25.63 -13.12 -5.35
N ARG A 160 -25.40 -14.08 -6.25
CA ARG A 160 -26.49 -14.92 -6.81
C ARG A 160 -27.23 -15.69 -5.71
N VAL A 161 -26.49 -16.16 -4.71
CA VAL A 161 -27.05 -16.87 -3.55
C VAL A 161 -27.43 -15.94 -2.39
N GLY A 162 -27.60 -14.64 -2.64
CA GLY A 162 -28.03 -13.66 -1.63
C GLY A 162 -26.99 -13.33 -0.55
N ARG A 163 -25.70 -13.67 -0.77
CA ARG A 163 -24.61 -13.38 0.17
C ARG A 163 -23.78 -12.19 -0.31
N HIS A 164 -23.62 -11.19 0.56
CA HIS A 164 -22.67 -10.09 0.34
C HIS A 164 -21.28 -10.49 0.85
N ALA A 165 -20.27 -10.38 -0.01
CA ALA A 165 -18.87 -10.59 0.31
C ALA A 165 -18.19 -9.29 0.74
#